data_AF-A0A660M690-F1
#
_entry.id   AF-A0A660M690-F1
#
_cell.length_a   1.000
_cell.length_b   1.000
_cell.length_c   1.000
_cell.angle_alpha   90.00
_cell.angle_beta   90.00
_cell.angle_gamma   90.00
#
_symmetry.space_group_name_H-M   'P 1'
#
loop_
_entity.id
_entity.type
_entity.pdbx_description
1 polymer ?
#
loop_
_entity_poly.entity_id
_entity_poly.type
_entity_poly.pdbx_seq_one_letter_code
_entity_poly.pdbx_strand_id
1 'polypeptide(L)'
;MSRELARLYTDAPVTLDRAAMAMDNCDPAAVRAMLQRLEFRSLLRQLPPQMQAAESTQPPDAPVVQHATELPAHQAKALFLMAKELLVWPVEGGVWVSHERGKAARLTWRDAIDVIPHVPIVGHRTKELLRRLLARGVRQLPVVK
;
A
#
# COMPACT_ATOMS: atom_id res chain seq x y z
N MET A 1 -15.66 -56.71 -16.82
CA MET A 1 -14.68 -56.03 -17.71
C MET A 1 -13.89 -55.03 -16.88
N SER A 2 -12.79 -55.45 -16.25
CA SER A 2 -11.89 -54.54 -15.52
C SER A 2 -11.04 -53.81 -16.57
N ARG A 3 -11.19 -52.48 -16.68
CA ARG A 3 -10.33 -51.64 -17.52
C ARG A 3 -9.26 -51.03 -16.62
N GLU A 4 -8.04 -51.51 -16.74
CA GLU A 4 -6.88 -50.91 -16.07
C GLU A 4 -6.56 -49.56 -16.76
N LEU A 5 -6.67 -48.45 -16.03
CA LEU A 5 -6.57 -47.09 -16.60
C LEU A 5 -5.13 -46.55 -16.63
N ALA A 6 -4.29 -46.93 -15.66
CA ALA A 6 -2.88 -46.55 -15.60
C ALA A 6 -2.10 -47.50 -14.68
N ARG A 7 -0.82 -47.71 -15.00
CA ARG A 7 0.13 -48.51 -14.20
C ARG A 7 1.37 -47.67 -13.88
N LEU A 8 1.76 -47.63 -12.61
CA LEU A 8 2.97 -46.95 -12.16
C LEU A 8 4.18 -47.87 -12.38
N TYR A 9 5.24 -47.32 -13.00
CA TYR A 9 6.54 -47.97 -13.13
C TYR A 9 7.48 -47.41 -12.06
N THR A 10 7.89 -48.25 -11.12
CA THR A 10 8.76 -47.86 -10.00
C THR A 10 10.24 -48.16 -10.27
N ASP A 11 10.53 -48.84 -11.37
CA ASP A 11 11.84 -49.32 -11.82
C ASP A 11 12.37 -48.53 -13.03
N ALA A 12 11.78 -47.35 -13.29
CA ALA A 12 12.26 -46.47 -14.34
C ALA A 12 13.76 -46.14 -14.13
N PRO A 13 14.61 -46.20 -15.18
CA PRO A 13 16.04 -45.92 -15.08
C PRO A 13 16.29 -44.41 -15.00
N VAL A 14 15.79 -43.77 -13.95
CA VAL A 14 16.00 -42.35 -13.66
C VAL A 14 17.11 -42.21 -12.63
N THR A 15 18.11 -41.39 -12.94
CA THR A 15 19.21 -41.11 -12.02
C THR A 15 18.69 -40.19 -10.90
N LEU A 16 18.66 -40.69 -9.67
CA LEU A 16 18.25 -39.94 -8.49
C LEU A 16 19.46 -39.29 -7.83
N ASP A 17 19.58 -37.97 -7.93
CA ASP A 17 20.58 -37.22 -7.18
C ASP A 17 20.11 -37.00 -5.73
N ARG A 18 20.57 -37.87 -4.83
CA ARG A 18 20.20 -37.82 -3.42
C ARG A 18 20.78 -36.62 -2.68
N ALA A 19 21.93 -36.11 -3.12
CA ALA A 19 22.56 -34.96 -2.49
C ALA A 19 21.77 -33.68 -2.78
N ALA A 20 21.30 -33.53 -4.03
CA ALA A 20 20.43 -32.41 -4.40
C ALA A 20 19.07 -32.43 -3.68
N MET A 21 18.56 -33.61 -3.35
CA MET A 21 17.26 -33.81 -2.66
C MET A 21 17.32 -33.66 -1.14
N ALA A 22 18.46 -33.28 -0.58
CA ALA A 22 18.60 -33.11 0.85
C ALA A 22 17.72 -31.94 1.35
N MET A 23 16.94 -32.17 2.41
CA MET A 23 15.93 -31.21 2.92
C MET A 23 16.55 -29.93 3.48
N ASP A 24 17.80 -30.00 3.89
CA ASP A 24 18.64 -28.90 4.36
C ASP A 24 19.19 -28.02 3.22
N ASN A 25 19.09 -28.46 1.96
CA ASN A 25 19.48 -27.67 0.78
C ASN A 25 18.45 -26.59 0.40
N CYS A 26 17.45 -26.32 1.24
CA CYS A 26 16.47 -25.27 1.01
C CYS A 26 16.94 -23.98 1.67
N ASP A 27 17.18 -22.93 0.87
CA ASP A 27 17.41 -21.57 1.37
C ASP A 27 16.08 -20.83 1.59
N PRO A 28 15.63 -20.63 2.85
CA PRO A 28 14.36 -19.98 3.13
C PRO A 28 14.34 -18.50 2.70
N ALA A 29 15.50 -17.84 2.69
CA ALA A 29 15.61 -16.43 2.31
C ALA A 29 15.37 -16.26 0.80
N ALA A 30 15.99 -17.11 -0.03
CA ALA A 30 15.77 -17.12 -1.48
C ALA A 30 14.30 -17.42 -1.85
N VAL A 31 13.66 -18.39 -1.18
CA VAL A 31 12.25 -18.71 -1.40
C VAL A 31 11.36 -17.51 -1.05
N ARG A 32 11.60 -16.87 0.10
CA ARG A 32 10.84 -15.70 0.53
C ARG A 32 10.99 -14.53 -0.45
N ALA A 33 12.21 -14.22 -0.88
CA ALA A 33 12.48 -13.16 -1.86
C ALA A 33 11.77 -13.43 -3.19
N MET A 34 11.75 -14.69 -3.64
CA MET A 34 11.03 -15.08 -4.85
C MET A 34 9.51 -14.91 -4.70
N LEU A 35 8.93 -15.33 -3.58
CA LEU A 35 7.50 -15.17 -3.29
C LEU A 35 7.09 -13.70 -3.15
N GLN A 36 7.95 -12.85 -2.57
CA GLN A 36 7.75 -11.41 -2.52
C GLN A 36 7.76 -10.79 -3.92
N ARG A 37 8.75 -11.15 -4.74
CA ARG A 37 8.85 -10.68 -6.13
C ARG A 37 7.65 -11.07 -6.99
N LEU A 38 7.09 -12.26 -6.76
CA LEU A 38 5.90 -12.77 -7.45
C LEU A 38 4.58 -12.35 -6.78
N GLU A 39 4.63 -11.51 -5.74
CA GLU A 39 3.49 -11.02 -4.99
C GLU A 39 2.57 -12.11 -4.39
N PHE A 40 3.11 -13.30 -4.06
CA PHE A 40 2.36 -14.38 -3.42
C PHE A 40 2.16 -14.15 -1.91
N ARG A 41 1.44 -13.08 -1.57
CA ARG A 41 1.18 -12.61 -0.20
C ARG A 41 0.45 -13.63 0.67
N SER A 42 -0.43 -14.45 0.09
CA SER A 42 -1.11 -15.52 0.83
C SER A 42 -0.14 -16.63 1.22
N LEU A 43 0.70 -17.05 0.28
CA LEU A 43 1.63 -18.16 0.48
C LEU A 43 2.71 -17.79 1.50
N LEU A 44 3.19 -16.54 1.48
CA LEU A 44 4.12 -16.00 2.48
C LEU A 44 3.61 -16.15 3.93
N ARG A 45 2.30 -16.01 4.15
CA ARG A 45 1.67 -16.16 5.47
C ARG A 45 1.47 -17.61 5.89
N GLN A 46 1.47 -18.53 4.93
CA GLN A 46 1.25 -19.96 5.13
C GLN A 46 2.56 -20.76 5.20
N LEU A 47 3.70 -20.09 5.09
CA LEU A 47 5.01 -20.75 5.18
C LEU A 47 5.20 -21.43 6.54
N PRO A 48 5.95 -22.54 6.63
CA PRO A 48 6.31 -23.15 7.91
C PRO A 48 7.10 -22.18 8.82
N PRO A 49 7.00 -22.32 10.15
CA PRO A 49 7.68 -21.43 11.12
C PRO A 49 9.19 -21.30 10.87
N GLN A 50 9.85 -22.39 10.47
CA GLN A 50 11.29 -22.45 10.18
C GLN A 50 11.68 -21.55 9.00
N MET A 51 10.74 -21.30 8.07
CA MET A 51 10.94 -20.44 6.90
C MET A 51 10.44 -19.00 7.14
N GLN A 52 9.59 -18.79 8.14
CA GLN A 52 9.13 -17.44 8.52
C GLN A 52 10.18 -16.68 9.35
N ALA A 53 11.03 -17.40 10.08
CA ALA A 53 12.04 -16.85 10.98
C ALA A 53 13.26 -16.21 10.27
N ALA A 54 13.43 -16.42 8.96
CA ALA A 54 14.35 -15.64 8.16
C ALA A 54 13.87 -14.19 8.17
N GLU A 55 14.61 -13.35 8.89
CA GLU A 55 14.20 -12.03 9.37
C GLU A 55 13.53 -11.18 8.29
N SER A 56 12.63 -10.31 8.76
CA SER A 56 11.98 -9.25 8.01
C SER A 56 13.00 -8.21 7.50
N THR A 57 13.87 -8.61 6.58
CA THR A 57 14.61 -7.67 5.76
C THR A 57 13.58 -7.02 4.83
N GLN A 58 13.35 -5.73 5.10
CA GLN A 58 12.53 -4.87 4.26
C GLN A 58 13.00 -5.03 2.80
N PRO A 59 12.08 -5.23 1.83
CA PRO A 59 12.49 -5.41 0.44
C PRO A 59 13.35 -4.20 0.00
N PRO A 60 14.45 -4.42 -0.74
CA PRO A 60 15.38 -3.35 -1.13
C PRO A 60 14.72 -2.26 -2.00
N ASP A 61 13.58 -2.58 -2.61
CA ASP A 61 12.76 -1.69 -3.45
C ASP A 61 11.52 -1.13 -2.74
N ALA A 62 11.39 -1.30 -1.42
CA ALA A 62 10.34 -0.61 -0.68
C ALA A 62 10.51 0.91 -0.86
N PRO A 63 9.46 1.65 -1.30
CA PRO A 63 9.56 3.09 -1.41
C PRO A 63 9.96 3.65 -0.05
N VAL A 64 11.08 4.38 -0.02
CA VAL A 64 11.55 5.04 1.19
C VAL A 64 10.47 6.01 1.64
N VAL A 65 9.82 5.70 2.75
CA VAL A 65 8.80 6.56 3.35
C VAL A 65 9.52 7.75 3.95
N GLN A 66 9.46 8.89 3.29
CA GLN A 66 9.98 10.15 3.79
C GLN A 66 8.89 10.86 4.60
N HIS A 67 9.25 11.35 5.79
CA HIS A 67 8.35 12.18 6.59
C HIS A 67 8.10 13.52 5.88
N ALA A 68 6.84 13.93 5.82
CA ALA A 68 6.48 15.25 5.33
C ALA A 68 6.79 16.32 6.39
N THR A 69 7.32 17.46 5.96
CA THR A 69 7.46 18.66 6.78
C THR A 69 6.10 19.33 6.92
N GLU A 70 5.72 19.65 8.16
CA GLU A 70 4.48 20.37 8.43
C GLU A 70 4.63 21.85 8.10
N LEU A 71 3.79 22.33 7.20
CA LEU A 71 3.66 23.74 6.85
C LEU A 71 2.73 24.43 7.85
N PRO A 72 3.09 25.61 8.37
CA PRO A 72 2.19 26.40 9.20
C PRO A 72 0.90 26.75 8.45
N ALA A 73 -0.26 26.47 9.06
CA ALA A 73 -1.56 26.64 8.42
C ALA A 73 -1.83 28.06 7.87
N HIS A 74 -1.27 29.09 8.52
CA HIS A 74 -1.43 30.49 8.12
C HIS A 74 -0.72 30.83 6.79
N GLN A 75 0.38 30.14 6.45
CA GLN A 75 1.06 30.28 5.16
C GLN A 75 0.47 29.37 4.09
N ALA A 76 -0.14 28.26 4.50
CA ALA A 76 -0.57 27.21 3.59
C ALA A 76 -1.84 27.54 2.79
N LYS A 77 -2.78 28.32 3.34
CA LYS A 77 -4.07 28.62 2.66
C LYS A 77 -3.89 29.24 1.27
N ALA A 78 -3.07 30.28 1.16
CA ALA A 78 -2.83 30.95 -0.12
C ALA A 78 -2.17 30.01 -1.14
N LEU A 79 -1.18 29.23 -0.70
CA LEU A 79 -0.51 28.24 -1.55
C LEU A 79 -1.50 27.18 -2.06
N PHE A 80 -2.42 26.71 -1.21
CA PHE A 80 -3.40 25.71 -1.60
C PHE A 80 -4.41 26.25 -2.62
N LEU A 81 -4.89 27.48 -2.46
CA LEU A 81 -5.81 28.11 -3.41
C LEU A 81 -5.20 28.32 -4.80
N MET A 82 -3.87 28.46 -4.88
CA MET A 82 -3.15 28.58 -6.15
C MET A 82 -2.66 27.23 -6.71
N ALA A 83 -2.86 26.13 -5.98
CA ALA A 83 -2.43 24.81 -6.40
C ALA A 83 -3.31 24.27 -7.54
N LYS A 84 -2.70 23.51 -8.46
CA LYS A 84 -3.42 22.82 -9.53
C LYS A 84 -4.35 21.73 -9.00
N GLU A 85 -3.94 21.08 -7.91
CA GLU A 85 -4.68 20.04 -7.20
C GLU A 85 -4.16 19.88 -5.78
N LEU A 86 -5.01 19.32 -4.90
CA LEU A 86 -4.69 19.08 -3.51
C LEU A 86 -4.83 17.60 -3.15
N LEU A 87 -3.82 17.08 -2.45
CA LEU A 87 -3.89 15.79 -1.81
C LEU A 87 -4.52 15.96 -0.42
N VAL A 88 -5.64 15.28 -0.18
CA VAL A 88 -6.43 15.44 1.05
C VAL A 88 -6.59 14.14 1.80
N TRP A 89 -6.38 14.21 3.11
CA TRP A 89 -6.53 13.08 4.02
C TRP A 89 -7.33 13.49 5.27
N PRO A 90 -8.60 13.07 5.41
CA PRO A 90 -9.43 13.43 6.55
C PRO A 90 -8.93 12.73 7.83
N VAL A 91 -8.87 13.48 8.93
CA VAL A 91 -8.54 12.97 10.27
C VAL A 91 -9.58 13.42 11.28
N GLU A 92 -9.42 13.01 12.54
CA GLU A 92 -10.23 13.55 13.63
C GLU A 92 -9.91 15.04 13.85
N GLY A 93 -10.94 15.87 13.98
CA GLY A 93 -10.80 17.31 14.20
C GLY A 93 -10.37 18.16 12.99
N GLY A 94 -9.99 17.58 11.85
CA GLY A 94 -9.56 18.35 10.69
C GLY A 94 -9.20 17.52 9.46
N VAL A 95 -8.36 18.09 8.59
CA VAL A 95 -7.91 17.49 7.33
C VAL A 95 -6.44 17.80 7.12
N TRP A 96 -5.65 16.79 6.74
CA TRP A 96 -4.32 17.01 6.19
C TRP A 96 -4.42 17.35 4.71
N VAL A 97 -3.74 18.42 4.32
CA VAL A 97 -3.73 18.92 2.95
C VAL A 97 -2.30 19.09 2.47
N SER A 98 -2.02 18.64 1.25
CA SER A 98 -0.72 18.76 0.61
C SER A 98 -0.90 19.21 -0.84
N HIS A 99 -0.04 20.10 -1.31
CA HIS A 99 0.03 20.47 -2.74
C HIS A 99 1.26 19.90 -3.44
N GLU A 100 2.26 19.40 -2.70
CA GLU A 100 3.50 18.85 -3.24
C GLU A 100 4.09 17.79 -2.31
N ARG A 101 4.93 16.91 -2.85
CA ARG A 101 5.55 15.85 -2.07
C ARG A 101 6.40 16.42 -0.94
N GLY A 102 6.32 15.79 0.23
CA GLY A 102 7.13 16.13 1.39
C GLY A 102 6.65 17.36 2.16
N LYS A 103 5.55 18.03 1.75
CA LYS A 103 4.97 19.13 2.52
C LYS A 103 3.47 18.95 2.72
N ALA A 104 3.01 19.12 3.95
CA ALA A 104 1.60 19.04 4.29
C ALA A 104 1.26 20.04 5.37
N ALA A 105 0.03 20.57 5.39
CA ALA A 105 -0.48 21.37 6.50
C ALA A 105 -1.74 20.72 7.06
N ARG A 106 -1.90 20.81 8.38
CA ARG A 106 -3.15 20.43 9.03
C ARG A 106 -4.10 21.62 9.02
N LEU A 107 -5.26 21.44 8.40
CA LEU A 107 -6.35 22.41 8.42
C LEU A 107 -7.43 21.98 9.40
N THR A 108 -7.97 22.96 10.13
CA THR A 108 -9.23 22.74 10.86
C THR A 108 -10.37 22.60 9.86
N TRP A 109 -11.51 22.07 10.29
CA TRP A 109 -12.70 22.02 9.41
C TRP A 109 -13.20 23.38 8.98
N ARG A 110 -12.96 24.44 9.78
CA ARG A 110 -13.30 25.82 9.41
C ARG A 110 -12.46 26.25 8.21
N ASP A 111 -11.14 26.07 8.32
CA ASP A 111 -10.18 26.45 7.27
C ASP A 111 -10.30 25.59 6.01
N ALA A 112 -10.61 24.31 6.17
CA ALA A 112 -10.77 23.37 5.07
C ALA A 112 -11.94 23.74 4.14
N ILE A 113 -13.02 24.30 4.69
CA ILE A 113 -14.18 24.74 3.91
C ILE A 113 -13.85 25.95 3.02
N ASP A 114 -12.91 26.80 3.44
CA ASP A 114 -12.48 27.97 2.65
C ASP A 114 -11.58 27.60 1.47
N VAL A 115 -11.03 26.38 1.44
CA VAL A 115 -9.98 26.00 0.49
C VAL A 115 -10.42 24.83 -0.38
N ILE A 116 -10.82 23.71 0.25
CA ILE A 116 -11.08 22.44 -0.45
C ILE A 116 -12.11 22.59 -1.57
N PRO A 117 -13.26 23.27 -1.38
CA PRO A 117 -14.29 23.42 -2.43
C PRO A 117 -13.81 24.11 -3.73
N HIS A 118 -12.75 24.91 -3.65
CA HIS A 118 -12.29 25.76 -4.75
C HIS A 118 -11.19 25.13 -5.60
N VAL A 119 -10.66 23.98 -5.19
CA VAL A 119 -9.49 23.36 -5.82
C VAL A 119 -9.78 21.87 -6.09
N PRO A 120 -9.38 21.31 -7.25
CA PRO A 120 -9.52 19.89 -7.50
C PRO A 120 -8.75 19.05 -6.47
N ILE A 121 -9.31 17.92 -6.07
CA ILE A 121 -8.73 17.08 -5.02
C ILE A 121 -8.42 15.65 -5.49
N VAL A 122 -7.37 15.08 -4.88
CA VAL A 122 -7.01 13.67 -4.92
C VAL A 122 -6.90 13.17 -3.50
N GLY A 123 -7.41 11.97 -3.19
CA GLY A 123 -7.27 11.46 -1.84
C GLY A 123 -7.94 10.12 -1.62
N HIS A 124 -7.71 9.55 -0.44
CA HIS A 124 -8.40 8.34 0.00
C HIS A 124 -9.70 8.70 0.73
N ARG A 125 -10.70 7.83 0.63
CA ARG A 125 -12.02 8.00 1.28
C ARG A 125 -12.70 9.33 0.95
N THR A 126 -12.55 9.81 -0.28
CA THR A 126 -13.15 11.07 -0.77
C THR A 126 -14.65 11.17 -0.52
N LYS A 127 -15.40 10.06 -0.62
CA LYS A 127 -16.83 10.02 -0.27
C LYS A 127 -17.12 10.48 1.16
N GLU A 128 -16.29 10.09 2.14
CA GLU A 128 -16.46 10.50 3.53
C GLU A 128 -16.13 11.98 3.73
N LEU A 129 -15.06 12.45 3.08
CA LEU A 129 -14.70 13.87 3.04
C LEU A 129 -15.85 14.72 2.48
N LEU A 130 -16.40 14.35 1.33
CA LEU A 130 -17.50 15.07 0.68
C LEU A 130 -18.76 15.12 1.57
N ARG A 131 -19.11 14.00 2.22
CA ARG A 131 -20.22 13.98 3.20
C ARG A 131 -19.97 14.94 4.36
N ARG A 132 -18.75 14.98 4.89
CA ARG A 132 -18.37 15.89 5.99
C ARG A 132 -18.43 17.36 5.56
N LEU A 133 -18.10 17.68 4.31
CA LEU A 133 -18.23 19.03 3.74
C LEU A 133 -19.71 19.43 3.61
N LEU A 134 -20.55 18.56 3.01
CA LEU A 134 -22.00 18.80 2.89
C LEU A 134 -22.65 19.03 4.27
N ALA A 135 -22.33 18.19 5.25
CA ALA A 135 -22.85 18.30 6.61
C ALA A 135 -22.46 19.62 7.30
N ARG A 136 -21.44 20.32 6.80
CA ARG A 136 -20.99 21.63 7.30
C ARG A 136 -21.49 22.80 6.45
N GLY A 137 -22.43 22.57 5.53
CA GLY A 137 -23.08 23.61 4.75
C GLY A 137 -22.37 24.00 3.46
N VAL A 138 -21.35 23.26 3.03
CA VAL A 138 -20.70 23.47 1.74
C VAL A 138 -21.68 23.11 0.62
N ARG A 139 -22.00 24.09 -0.24
CA ARG A 139 -22.96 23.91 -1.35
C ARG A 139 -22.32 23.44 -2.64
N GLN A 140 -21.08 23.86 -2.89
CA GLN A 140 -20.32 23.46 -4.06
C GLN A 140 -19.21 22.50 -3.63
N LEU A 141 -19.23 21.29 -4.14
CA LEU A 141 -18.22 20.28 -3.82
C LEU A 141 -17.03 20.37 -4.78
N PRO A 142 -15.82 20.02 -4.33
CA PRO A 142 -14.66 19.97 -5.20
C PRO A 142 -14.78 18.87 -6.25
N VAL A 143 -14.10 19.08 -7.37
CA VAL A 143 -13.89 18.04 -8.37
C VAL A 143 -12.90 17.02 -7.81
N VAL A 144 -13.27 15.74 -7.80
CA VAL A 144 -12.40 14.63 -7.41
C VAL A 144 -11.75 14.06 -8.68
N LYS A 145 -10.41 13.98 -8.69
CA LYS A 145 -9.64 13.32 -9.75
C LYS A 145 -9.31 11.88 -9.42
#